data_AF-A0A920GN58-F1
#
_entry.id   AF-A0A920GN58-F1
#
_cell.length_a   1.000
_cell.length_b   1.000
_cell.length_c   1.000
_cell.angle_alpha   90.00
_cell.angle_beta   90.00
_cell.angle_gamma   90.00
#
_symmetry.space_group_name_H-M   'P 1'
#
loop_
_entity.id
_entity.type
_entity.pdbx_description
1 polymer ?
#
loop_
_entity_poly.entity_id
_entity_poly.type
_entity_poly.pdbx_seq_one_letter_code
_entity_poly.pdbx_strand_id
1 'polypeptide(L)'
;MTDDMAVGLAGFAALFLMILLQVPVGIAMALVGVIGTGILIGFEPALALLAIEPSAALASESLAIIAMFLVMGNLAHAGAVR
;
A
#
# COMPACT_ATOMS: atom_id res chain seq x y z
N MET A 1 -24.36 -12.30 -1.10
CA MET A 1 -23.90 -12.60 0.28
C MET A 1 -22.97 -13.81 0.33
N THR A 2 -23.29 -14.95 -0.29
CA THR A 2 -22.36 -16.09 -0.40
C THR A 2 -21.30 -15.91 -1.49
N ASP A 3 -21.63 -15.19 -2.57
CA ASP A 3 -20.71 -15.00 -3.71
C ASP A 3 -19.53 -14.09 -3.35
N ASP A 4 -19.76 -13.05 -2.55
CA ASP A 4 -18.71 -12.13 -2.07
C ASP A 4 -17.71 -12.84 -1.17
N MET A 5 -18.20 -13.77 -0.34
CA MET A 5 -17.37 -14.63 0.51
C MET A 5 -16.50 -15.57 -0.34
N ALA A 6 -17.06 -16.12 -1.42
CA ALA A 6 -16.32 -16.98 -2.34
C ALA A 6 -15.20 -16.22 -3.07
N VAL A 7 -15.47 -14.97 -3.50
CA VAL A 7 -14.46 -14.08 -4.08
C VAL A 7 -13.36 -13.76 -3.06
N GLY A 8 -13.73 -13.48 -1.81
CA GLY A 8 -12.76 -13.26 -0.73
C GLY A 8 -11.87 -14.48 -0.45
N LEU A 9 -12.47 -15.68 -0.40
CA LEU A 9 -11.74 -16.93 -0.17
C LEU A 9 -10.82 -17.27 -1.36
N ALA A 10 -11.27 -17.04 -2.59
CA ALA A 10 -10.47 -17.21 -3.79
C ALA A 10 -9.28 -16.24 -3.84
N GLY A 11 -9.49 -14.96 -3.50
CA GLY A 11 -8.40 -13.98 -3.38
C GLY A 11 -7.39 -14.36 -2.31
N PHE A 12 -7.84 -14.82 -1.15
CA PHE A 12 -6.97 -15.31 -0.08
C PHE A 12 -6.13 -16.51 -0.53
N ALA A 13 -6.72 -17.49 -1.20
CA ALA A 13 -5.99 -18.62 -1.76
C ALA A 13 -4.97 -18.18 -2.83
N ALA A 14 -5.32 -17.22 -3.69
CA ALA A 14 -4.43 -16.67 -4.71
C ALA A 14 -3.20 -15.99 -4.10
N LEU A 15 -3.34 -15.29 -2.97
CA LEU A 15 -2.19 -14.72 -2.24
C LEU A 15 -1.22 -15.81 -1.79
N PHE A 16 -1.71 -16.87 -1.16
CA PHE A 16 -0.86 -17.98 -0.71
C PHE A 16 -0.13 -18.65 -1.88
N LEU A 17 -0.81 -18.78 -3.02
CA LEU A 17 -0.20 -19.34 -4.22
C LEU A 17 0.93 -18.44 -4.76
N MET A 18 0.74 -17.12 -4.82
CA MET A 18 1.80 -16.18 -5.21
C MET A 18 3.00 -16.21 -4.26
N ILE A 19 2.76 -16.31 -2.95
CA ILE A 19 3.82 -16.41 -1.94
C ILE A 19 4.62 -17.71 -2.12
N LEU A 20 3.95 -18.83 -2.42
CA LEU A 20 4.60 -20.11 -2.74
C LEU A 20 5.48 -20.01 -4.00
N LEU A 21 5.04 -19.23 -4.99
CA LEU A 21 5.81 -18.92 -6.20
C LEU A 21 6.96 -17.93 -5.96
N GLN A 22 7.23 -17.55 -4.70
CA GLN A 22 8.28 -16.60 -4.30
C GLN A 22 8.11 -15.21 -4.91
N VAL A 23 6.89 -14.84 -5.29
CA VAL A 23 6.58 -13.48 -5.73
C VAL A 23 6.64 -12.58 -4.51
N PRO A 24 7.27 -11.39 -4.59
CA PRO A 24 7.31 -10.45 -3.48
C PRO A 24 5.90 -10.18 -2.94
N VAL A 25 5.73 -10.31 -1.62
CA VAL A 25 4.42 -10.22 -0.95
C VAL A 25 3.71 -8.91 -1.29
N GLY A 26 4.44 -7.80 -1.40
CA GLY A 26 3.86 -6.50 -1.79
C GLY A 26 3.20 -6.51 -3.18
N ILE A 27 3.80 -7.19 -4.17
CA ILE A 27 3.24 -7.29 -5.52
C ILE A 27 1.99 -8.17 -5.50
N ALA A 28 2.04 -9.29 -4.76
CA ALA A 28 0.89 -10.17 -4.58
C ALA A 28 -0.29 -9.45 -3.91
N MET A 29 -0.01 -8.70 -2.84
CA MET A 29 -1.00 -7.91 -2.10
C MET A 29 -1.61 -6.80 -2.97
N ALA A 30 -0.79 -6.10 -3.75
CA ALA A 30 -1.28 -5.07 -4.67
C ALA A 30 -2.19 -5.68 -5.75
N LEU A 31 -1.77 -6.77 -6.41
CA LEU A 31 -2.55 -7.39 -7.48
C LEU A 31 -3.87 -7.98 -6.97
N VAL A 32 -3.83 -8.79 -5.91
CA VAL A 32 -5.05 -9.41 -5.36
C VAL A 32 -5.97 -8.35 -4.78
N GLY A 33 -5.43 -7.30 -4.14
CA GLY A 33 -6.22 -6.19 -3.62
C GLY A 33 -6.95 -5.43 -4.73
N VAL A 34 -6.28 -5.09 -5.83
CA VAL A 34 -6.86 -4.36 -6.97
C VAL A 34 -7.89 -5.21 -7.70
N ILE A 35 -7.59 -6.48 -7.95
CA ILE A 35 -8.52 -7.39 -8.63
C ILE A 35 -9.75 -7.67 -7.74
N GLY A 36 -9.55 -7.91 -6.45
CA GLY A 36 -10.63 -8.16 -5.50
C GLY A 36 -11.56 -6.96 -5.33
N THR A 37 -10.99 -5.76 -5.15
CA THR A 37 -11.77 -4.52 -5.10
C THR A 37 -12.46 -4.22 -6.44
N GLY A 38 -11.78 -4.47 -7.57
CA GLY A 38 -12.35 -4.33 -8.91
C GLY A 38 -13.57 -5.23 -9.15
N ILE A 39 -13.58 -6.45 -8.63
CA ILE A 39 -14.70 -7.38 -8.72
C ILE A 39 -15.88 -6.93 -7.83
N LEU A 40 -15.61 -6.36 -6.66
CA LEU A 40 -16.64 -5.99 -5.68
C LEU A 40 -17.33 -4.64 -5.98
N ILE A 41 -16.55 -3.62 -6.34
CA ILE A 41 -17.05 -2.24 -6.51
C ILE A 41 -16.88 -1.70 -7.95
N GLY A 42 -16.24 -2.47 -8.84
CA GLY A 42 -15.94 -2.08 -10.22
C GLY A 42 -14.48 -1.65 -10.42
N PHE A 43 -13.96 -1.82 -11.64
CA PHE A 43 -12.56 -1.52 -11.97
C PHE A 43 -12.24 -0.03 -11.96
N GLU A 44 -13.14 0.84 -12.42
CA GLU A 44 -12.92 2.29 -12.41
C GLU A 44 -12.65 2.85 -11.01
N PRO A 45 -13.49 2.60 -9.98
CA PRO A 45 -13.19 3.03 -8.62
C PRO A 45 -12.00 2.28 -8.01
N ALA A 46 -11.77 1.00 -8.35
CA ALA A 46 -10.61 0.25 -7.83
C ALA A 46 -9.27 0.84 -8.29
N LEU A 47 -9.14 1.24 -9.55
CA LEU A 47 -7.94 1.92 -10.05
C LEU A 47 -7.76 3.31 -9.44
N ALA A 48 -8.85 4.04 -9.21
CA ALA A 48 -8.78 5.33 -8.52
C ALA A 48 -8.26 5.17 -7.08
N LEU A 49 -8.76 4.18 -6.34
CA LEU A 49 -8.28 3.87 -4.98
C LEU A 49 -6.80 3.47 -4.99
N LEU A 50 -6.37 2.66 -5.96
CA LEU A 50 -4.97 2.28 -6.10
C LEU A 50 -4.03 3.48 -6.24
N ALA A 51 -4.48 4.60 -6.83
CA ALA A 51 -3.69 5.82 -6.94
C ALA A 51 -3.70 6.66 -5.65
N ILE A 52 -4.83 6.70 -4.95
CA ILE A 52 -5.04 7.57 -3.79
C ILE A 52 -4.44 6.98 -2.51
N GLU A 53 -4.60 5.69 -2.25
CA GLU A 53 -4.15 5.04 -1.01
C GLU A 53 -2.62 5.13 -0.78
N PRO A 54 -1.74 4.78 -1.75
CA PRO A 54 -0.30 4.88 -1.52
C PRO A 54 0.17 6.33 -1.43
N SER A 55 -0.45 7.26 -2.17
CA SER A 55 -0.12 8.68 -2.08
C SER A 55 -0.49 9.26 -0.72
N ALA A 56 -1.64 8.87 -0.15
CA ALA A 56 -2.03 9.22 1.21
C ALA A 56 -1.07 8.64 2.27
N ALA A 57 -0.61 7.40 2.10
CA ALA A 57 0.36 6.78 3.01
C ALA A 57 1.71 7.53 3.04
N LEU A 58 2.19 7.98 1.87
CA LEU A 58 3.41 8.78 1.75
C LEU A 58 3.23 10.21 2.31
N ALA A 59 2.03 10.77 2.19
CA ALA A 59 1.67 12.06 2.77
C ALA A 59 1.25 11.98 4.25
N SER A 60 1.49 10.84 4.91
CA SER A 60 1.10 10.64 6.30
C SER A 60 1.79 11.62 7.24
N GLU A 61 1.04 12.07 8.25
CA GLU A 61 1.53 12.98 9.28
C GLU A 61 2.77 12.42 9.99
N SER A 62 2.82 11.11 10.21
CA SER A 62 3.98 10.44 10.80
C SER A 62 5.23 10.59 9.94
N LEU A 63 5.14 10.40 8.62
CA LEU A 63 6.29 10.56 7.73
C LEU A 63 6.71 12.03 7.62
N ALA A 64 5.75 12.96 7.62
CA ALA A 64 6.01 14.40 7.62
C ALA A 64 6.78 14.84 8.88
N ILE A 65 6.41 14.33 10.05
CA ILE A 65 7.13 14.57 11.32
C ILE A 65 8.56 14.04 11.23
N ILE A 66 8.76 12.81 10.74
CA ILE A 66 10.10 12.22 10.55
C ILE A 66 10.96 13.07 9.60
N ALA A 67 10.37 13.52 8.47
CA ALA A 67 11.06 14.37 7.52
C ALA A 67 11.48 15.72 8.13
N MET A 68 10.61 16.35 8.93
CA MET A 68 10.93 17.60 9.63
C MET A 68 12.04 17.42 10.68
N PHE A 69 12.05 16.29 11.41
CA PHE A 69 13.15 15.97 12.32
C PHE A 69 14.48 15.82 11.60
N LEU A 70 14.48 15.18 10.42
CA LEU A 70 15.68 15.06 9.59
C LEU A 70 16.21 16.42 9.15
N VAL A 71 15.31 17.33 8.73
CA VAL A 71 15.66 18.71 8.34
C VAL A 71 16.27 19.47 9.52
N MET A 72 15.65 19.38 10.71
CA MET A 72 16.17 19.99 11.94
C MET A 72 17.56 19.45 12.31
N GLY A 73 17.74 18.12 12.25
CA GLY A 73 19.02 17.48 12.53
C GLY A 73 20.14 17.93 11.59
N ASN A 74 19.85 18.04 10.29
CA ASN A 74 20.81 18.52 9.30
C ASN A 74 21.18 20.00 9.53
N LEU A 75 20.21 20.83 9.94
CA LEU A 75 20.45 22.24 10.23
C LEU A 75 21.31 22.43 11.49
N ALA A 76 21.06 21.64 12.54
CA ALA A 76 21.87 21.64 13.75
C ALA A 76 23.31 21.17 13.48
N HIS A 77 23.49 20.14 12.65
CA HIS A 77 24.81 19.67 12.23
C HIS A 77 25.56 20.73 11.41
N ALA A 78 24.90 21.38 10.46
CA ALA A 78 25.52 22.42 9.62
C ALA A 78 25.92 23.68 10.43
N GLY A 79 25.16 24.03 11.47
CA GLY A 79 25.46 25.16 12.36
C GLY A 79 26.58 24.90 13.38
N ALA A 80 26.82 23.63 13.74
CA ALA A 80 27.83 23.24 14.74
C ALA A 80 29.27 23.15 14.19
N VAL A 81 29.48 23.31 12.87
CA VAL A 81 30.79 23.20 12.20
C VAL A 81 31.42 24.58 11.90
N ARG A 82 30.92 25.64 12.56
CA ARG A 82 31.59 26.94 12.69
C ARG A 82 31.70 27.31 14.16
#